data_AF-A0A0D8JVK3-F1
#
_entry.id   AF-A0A0D8JVK3-F1
#
_cell.length_a   1.000
_cell.length_b   1.000
_cell.length_c   1.000
_cell.angle_alpha   90.00
_cell.angle_beta   90.00
_cell.angle_gamma   90.00
#
_symmetry.space_group_name_H-M   'P 1'
#
loop_
_entity.id
_entity.type
_entity.pdbx_description
1 polymer ?
#
loop_
_entity_poly.entity_id
_entity_poly.type
_entity_poly.pdbx_seq_one_letter_code
_entity_poly.pdbx_strand_id
1 'polypeptide(L)'
;MALVASPPRGIVVFSGGSAANNLVDVFEAVRQNKDCPLSYIIPISDNGGSSSELIRVFGGPGIGDVRSRLVRLIPDCPSNQELAAIKAFFNYRLPPAADAAHNEWYSIVEGTSPLWNAITPAKKELIRSFLNHLNLEILKRARPPSSTFDFTSASVGNLFLTGARLFTGSFESAIYLLGSICSVPLDSARVIPAINSNFSHHISASLADGTVIVGQNSISHPSETTALQPVRRRPSLLLADGEDLNSESDDLSYEDSHLPGSLPTLRNKNITFSKSTVEELPCRISRVWYINPYGQEIKPPANPRVLEAIRSSQAIIYSIGSLYTSLIPSIILRGVGQALSTCPARHKILILNGSLDRETGPATHPFAASDFVEALVRAGEESHGRSRGVQRVNGTVATPESCHGPVKSASQPPRISVPYTAYVTHIIHLEGPGTPRVDRERLAEMGIECLRVYGRKVEGQSGEVLGMRYDSTALTQALEMVLGKKGDAMVGIKSRRNTMESMAGRKKAVWYIPGVSNVSDHPTTAISKSNPQHSNHDKMVNEAAIEQTIKDLESQEAQNYRYTALKYGVNETTLAQQFKSLQVSRSEAPFLYHKLLTDSQERFLLGYINNLTVKGFPPTPRIL
;
A
#
# COMPACT_ATOMS: atom_id res chain seq x y z
N MET A 1 -32.42 -3.41 -13.41
CA MET A 1 -31.90 -4.52 -12.58
C MET A 1 -30.71 -4.02 -11.80
N ALA A 2 -30.85 -3.79 -10.49
CA ALA A 2 -29.69 -3.52 -9.64
C ALA A 2 -28.85 -4.80 -9.56
N LEU A 3 -27.59 -4.73 -9.97
CA LEU A 3 -26.61 -5.81 -9.77
C LEU A 3 -26.53 -6.06 -8.26
N VAL A 4 -27.12 -7.16 -7.80
CA VAL A 4 -26.91 -7.65 -6.43
C VAL A 4 -25.43 -7.94 -6.32
N ALA A 5 -24.70 -7.10 -5.59
CA ALA A 5 -23.27 -7.29 -5.35
C ALA A 5 -23.06 -8.68 -4.76
N SER A 6 -22.24 -9.50 -5.43
CA SER A 6 -21.90 -10.83 -4.95
C SER A 6 -21.33 -10.73 -3.53
N PRO A 7 -21.68 -11.64 -2.60
CA PRO A 7 -21.19 -11.58 -1.24
C PRO A 7 -19.65 -11.60 -1.24
N PRO A 8 -19.00 -10.85 -0.32
CA PRO A 8 -17.55 -10.87 -0.19
C PRO A 8 -17.09 -12.31 0.07
N ARG A 9 -16.11 -12.77 -0.71
CA ARG A 9 -15.66 -14.17 -0.68
C ARG A 9 -14.16 -14.31 -0.47
N GLY A 10 -13.35 -13.31 -0.81
CA GLY A 10 -11.89 -13.45 -0.83
C GLY A 10 -11.19 -13.34 0.52
N ILE A 11 -9.97 -13.86 0.60
CA ILE A 11 -9.04 -13.60 1.70
C ILE A 11 -7.93 -12.70 1.19
N VAL A 12 -7.66 -11.61 1.91
CA VAL A 12 -6.52 -10.73 1.63
C VAL A 12 -5.46 -10.96 2.67
N VAL A 13 -4.22 -11.15 2.23
CA VAL A 13 -3.05 -11.30 3.09
C VAL A 13 -2.09 -10.15 2.81
N PHE A 14 -1.95 -9.23 3.75
CA PHE A 14 -0.80 -8.32 3.77
C PHE A 14 0.42 -9.14 4.18
N SER A 15 1.37 -9.27 3.26
CA SER A 15 2.53 -10.15 3.42
C SER A 15 3.81 -9.37 3.16
N GLY A 16 4.82 -9.65 3.98
CA GLY A 16 6.20 -9.24 3.76
C GLY A 16 7.04 -10.31 3.07
N GLY A 17 8.35 -10.15 3.22
CA GLY A 17 9.39 -11.03 2.68
C GLY A 17 9.48 -12.42 3.32
N SER A 18 10.70 -12.88 3.57
CA SER A 18 11.00 -14.31 3.77
C SER A 18 10.21 -15.04 4.86
N ALA A 19 9.79 -14.35 5.93
CA ALA A 19 9.08 -14.97 7.06
C ALA A 19 7.72 -15.55 6.63
N ALA A 20 6.93 -14.78 5.89
CA ALA A 20 5.60 -15.18 5.44
C ALA A 20 5.64 -16.35 4.42
N ASN A 21 6.81 -16.69 3.87
CA ASN A 21 6.94 -17.83 2.95
C ASN A 21 6.73 -19.16 3.66
N ASN A 22 6.94 -19.22 4.98
CA ASN A 22 6.65 -20.43 5.76
C ASN A 22 5.16 -20.65 6.00
N LEU A 23 4.31 -19.66 5.68
CA LEU A 23 2.86 -19.70 5.91
C LEU A 23 2.07 -19.81 4.60
N VAL A 24 2.72 -19.95 3.45
CA VAL A 24 2.01 -20.03 2.15
C VAL A 24 1.07 -21.23 2.13
N ASP A 25 1.58 -22.39 2.55
CA ASP A 25 0.82 -23.65 2.58
C ASP A 25 -0.37 -23.57 3.54
N VAL A 26 -0.23 -22.81 4.64
CA VAL A 26 -1.32 -22.54 5.59
C VAL A 26 -2.42 -21.75 4.90
N PHE A 27 -2.09 -20.64 4.24
CA PHE A 27 -3.08 -19.82 3.56
C PHE A 27 -3.72 -20.55 2.37
N GLU A 28 -2.96 -21.39 1.67
CA GLU A 28 -3.46 -22.22 0.58
C GLU A 28 -4.43 -23.30 1.10
N ALA A 29 -4.13 -23.95 2.23
CA ALA A 29 -5.04 -24.90 2.87
C ALA A 29 -6.36 -24.22 3.29
N VAL A 30 -6.28 -23.05 3.94
CA VAL A 30 -7.46 -22.26 4.32
C VAL A 30 -8.27 -21.85 3.08
N ARG A 31 -7.59 -21.43 2.01
CA ARG A 31 -8.21 -21.07 0.73
C ARG A 31 -8.97 -22.25 0.11
N GLN A 32 -8.36 -23.43 0.07
CA GLN A 32 -8.97 -24.65 -0.48
C GLN A 32 -10.19 -25.09 0.33
N ASN A 33 -10.10 -25.07 1.66
CA ASN A 33 -11.23 -25.43 2.53
C ASN A 33 -12.40 -24.45 2.35
N LYS A 34 -12.10 -23.15 2.27
CA LYS A 34 -13.11 -22.09 2.11
C LYS A 34 -13.60 -21.88 0.69
N ASP A 35 -12.93 -22.45 -0.30
CA ASP A 35 -13.25 -22.30 -1.72
C ASP A 35 -13.40 -20.82 -2.11
N CYS A 36 -12.35 -20.05 -1.83
CA CYS A 36 -12.31 -18.61 -2.04
C CYS A 36 -11.05 -18.15 -2.79
N PRO A 37 -11.07 -16.95 -3.40
CA PRO A 37 -9.85 -16.35 -3.93
C PRO A 37 -8.95 -15.83 -2.80
N LEU A 38 -7.65 -15.91 -3.00
CA LEU A 38 -6.59 -15.44 -2.11
C LEU A 38 -5.79 -14.33 -2.80
N SER A 39 -5.58 -13.21 -2.12
CA SER A 39 -4.81 -12.08 -2.65
C SER A 39 -3.71 -11.67 -1.69
N TYR A 40 -2.46 -11.82 -2.12
CA TYR A 40 -1.28 -11.34 -1.39
C TYR A 40 -0.97 -9.91 -1.79
N ILE A 41 -0.97 -8.99 -0.82
CA ILE A 41 -0.52 -7.62 -1.01
C ILE A 41 0.94 -7.55 -0.53
N ILE A 42 1.83 -7.16 -1.43
CA ILE A 42 3.28 -7.15 -1.18
C ILE A 42 3.83 -5.72 -1.34
N PRO A 43 4.58 -5.18 -0.35
CA PRO A 43 5.22 -3.88 -0.49
C PRO A 43 6.31 -3.90 -1.58
N ILE A 44 6.64 -2.72 -2.12
CA ILE A 44 7.66 -2.58 -3.18
C ILE A 44 8.82 -1.66 -2.77
N SER A 45 9.00 -1.45 -1.46
CA SER A 45 9.98 -0.51 -0.90
C SER A 45 11.33 -1.13 -0.53
N ASP A 46 11.48 -2.45 -0.71
CA ASP A 46 12.73 -3.16 -0.47
C ASP A 46 13.86 -2.61 -1.36
N ASN A 47 14.96 -2.22 -0.72
CA ASN A 47 16.17 -1.72 -1.38
C ASN A 47 17.44 -2.46 -0.95
N GLY A 48 17.30 -3.69 -0.41
CA GLY A 48 18.41 -4.56 0.01
C GLY A 48 18.64 -5.77 -0.90
N GLY A 49 19.72 -6.49 -0.63
CA GLY A 49 20.08 -7.75 -1.27
C GLY A 49 20.19 -7.69 -2.80
N SER A 50 19.78 -8.76 -3.47
CA SER A 50 19.80 -8.82 -4.94
C SER A 50 18.86 -7.83 -5.64
N SER A 51 18.00 -7.13 -4.90
CA SER A 51 17.17 -6.05 -5.46
C SER A 51 17.95 -4.73 -5.54
N SER A 52 18.91 -4.48 -4.64
CA SER A 52 19.61 -3.19 -4.54
C SER A 52 20.39 -2.87 -5.81
N GLU A 53 21.10 -3.85 -6.38
CA GLU A 53 21.91 -3.64 -7.58
C GLU A 53 21.05 -3.36 -8.82
N LEU A 54 19.89 -4.01 -8.92
CA LEU A 54 18.93 -3.75 -9.99
C LEU A 54 18.32 -2.36 -9.87
N ILE A 55 17.99 -1.93 -8.65
CA ILE A 55 17.49 -0.58 -8.39
C ILE A 55 18.57 0.46 -8.68
N ARG A 56 19.84 0.17 -8.35
CA ARG A 56 20.98 1.06 -8.63
C ARG A 56 21.16 1.30 -10.12
N VAL A 57 21.11 0.24 -10.93
CA VAL A 57 21.40 0.32 -12.37
C VAL A 57 20.18 0.72 -13.21
N PHE A 58 18.98 0.26 -12.84
CA PHE A 58 17.76 0.45 -13.66
C PHE A 58 16.67 1.29 -12.99
N GLY A 59 16.83 1.65 -11.72
CA GLY A 59 15.73 2.09 -10.88
C GLY A 59 14.62 1.03 -10.79
N GLY A 60 13.47 1.46 -10.28
CA GLY A 60 12.26 0.65 -10.24
C GLY A 60 11.95 0.08 -8.86
N PRO A 61 10.85 -0.69 -8.77
CA PRO A 61 10.35 -1.20 -7.50
C PRO A 61 11.27 -2.26 -6.88
N GLY A 62 11.20 -2.42 -5.56
CA GLY A 62 11.74 -3.59 -4.88
C GLY A 62 10.97 -4.85 -5.27
N ILE A 63 11.60 -5.71 -6.08
CA ILE A 63 10.94 -6.88 -6.69
C ILE A 63 11.14 -8.20 -5.91
N GLY A 64 12.05 -8.22 -4.93
CA GLY A 64 12.49 -9.44 -4.26
C GLY A 64 11.37 -10.24 -3.59
N ASP A 65 10.49 -9.54 -2.87
CA ASP A 65 9.36 -10.16 -2.15
C ASP A 65 8.27 -10.65 -3.10
N VAL A 66 7.96 -9.88 -4.15
CA VAL A 66 7.01 -10.26 -5.20
C VAL A 66 7.48 -11.52 -5.92
N ARG A 67 8.75 -11.55 -6.35
CA ARG A 67 9.37 -12.74 -6.94
C ARG A 67 9.25 -13.93 -5.99
N SER A 68 9.67 -13.76 -4.74
CA SER A 68 9.70 -14.86 -3.78
C SER A 68 8.31 -15.45 -3.55
N ARG A 69 7.26 -14.61 -3.56
CA ARG A 69 5.87 -15.07 -3.44
C ARG A 69 5.42 -15.82 -4.69
N LEU A 70 5.67 -15.29 -5.89
CA LEU A 70 5.29 -15.94 -7.14
C LEU A 70 5.93 -17.33 -7.28
N VAL A 71 7.23 -17.44 -7.01
CA VAL A 71 7.96 -18.70 -7.13
C VAL A 71 7.48 -19.73 -6.10
N ARG A 72 7.00 -19.29 -4.93
CA ARG A 72 6.45 -20.17 -3.91
C ARG A 72 5.04 -20.67 -4.25
N LEU A 73 4.27 -19.90 -5.00
CA LEU A 73 2.94 -20.29 -5.49
C LEU A 73 3.00 -21.21 -6.73
N ILE A 74 4.19 -21.53 -7.23
CA ILE A 74 4.35 -22.53 -8.28
C ILE A 74 3.90 -23.90 -7.74
N PRO A 75 2.90 -24.54 -8.38
CA PRO A 75 2.37 -25.82 -7.94
C PRO A 75 3.46 -26.88 -7.80
N ASP A 76 3.47 -27.61 -6.68
CA ASP A 76 4.32 -28.79 -6.53
C ASP A 76 3.67 -29.96 -7.27
N CYS A 77 4.24 -30.30 -8.43
CA CYS A 77 3.77 -31.40 -9.25
C CYS A 77 4.92 -32.38 -9.48
N PRO A 78 5.04 -33.45 -8.66
CA PRO A 78 6.15 -34.41 -8.74
C PRO A 78 6.28 -35.09 -10.11
N SER A 79 5.16 -35.21 -10.85
CA SER A 79 5.13 -35.75 -12.21
C SER A 79 5.62 -34.75 -13.28
N ASN A 80 5.70 -33.46 -12.96
CA ASN A 80 6.13 -32.42 -13.89
C ASN A 80 7.55 -31.93 -13.54
N GLN A 81 8.55 -32.66 -14.05
CA GLN A 81 9.97 -32.33 -13.84
C GLN A 81 10.34 -30.94 -14.38
N GLU A 82 9.70 -30.49 -15.46
CA GLU A 82 9.93 -29.17 -16.04
C GLU A 82 9.51 -28.05 -15.07
N LEU A 83 8.35 -28.18 -14.42
CA LEU A 83 7.87 -27.16 -13.48
C LEU A 83 8.79 -27.05 -12.25
N ALA A 84 9.28 -28.19 -11.76
CA ALA A 84 10.28 -28.23 -10.71
C ALA A 84 11.59 -27.55 -11.14
N ALA A 85 12.03 -27.78 -12.38
CA ALA A 85 13.21 -27.13 -12.96
C ALA A 85 13.02 -25.60 -13.10
N ILE A 86 11.86 -25.13 -13.56
CA ILE A 86 11.52 -23.70 -13.64
C ILE A 86 11.50 -23.07 -12.25
N LYS A 87 10.92 -23.76 -11.26
CA LYS A 87 10.91 -23.32 -9.86
C LYS A 87 12.33 -23.21 -9.29
N ALA A 88 13.20 -24.17 -9.62
CA ALA A 88 14.61 -24.14 -9.25
C ALA A 88 15.34 -22.97 -9.95
N PHE A 89 15.11 -22.79 -11.25
CA PHE A 89 15.70 -21.73 -12.08
C PHE A 89 15.40 -20.34 -11.50
N PHE A 90 14.14 -20.02 -11.20
CA PHE A 90 13.78 -18.70 -10.67
C PHE A 90 14.14 -18.49 -9.18
N ASN A 91 14.38 -19.57 -8.42
CA ASN A 91 14.95 -19.50 -7.08
C ASN A 91 16.48 -19.38 -7.08
N TYR A 92 17.14 -19.71 -8.20
CA TYR A 92 18.59 -19.75 -8.27
C TYR A 92 19.21 -18.39 -7.97
N ARG A 93 20.28 -18.42 -7.18
CA ARG A 93 21.14 -17.26 -6.90
C ARG A 93 22.51 -17.56 -7.48
N LEU A 94 23.07 -16.57 -8.16
CA LEU A 94 24.42 -16.67 -8.69
C LEU A 94 25.44 -16.82 -7.55
N PRO A 95 26.63 -17.39 -7.83
CA PRO A 95 27.70 -17.51 -6.86
C PRO A 95 28.06 -16.17 -6.16
N PRO A 96 28.62 -16.23 -4.94
CA PRO A 96 29.07 -15.03 -4.23
C PRO A 96 30.38 -14.45 -4.78
N ALA A 97 31.18 -15.25 -5.49
CA ALA A 97 32.42 -14.80 -6.12
C ALA A 97 32.14 -14.11 -7.46
N ALA A 98 32.71 -12.92 -7.68
CA ALA A 98 32.41 -12.06 -8.84
C ALA A 98 32.65 -12.74 -10.20
N ASP A 99 33.83 -13.33 -10.40
CA ASP A 99 34.16 -14.00 -11.67
C ASP A 99 33.26 -15.20 -11.94
N ALA A 100 33.00 -16.01 -10.91
CA ALA A 100 32.10 -17.16 -11.01
C ALA A 100 30.66 -16.72 -11.31
N ALA A 101 30.18 -15.66 -10.65
CA ALA A 101 28.85 -15.10 -10.89
C ALA A 101 28.69 -14.56 -12.32
N HIS A 102 29.71 -13.85 -12.81
CA HIS A 102 29.74 -13.33 -14.17
C HIS A 102 29.72 -14.47 -15.20
N ASN A 103 30.61 -15.47 -15.07
CA ASN A 103 30.65 -16.61 -15.98
C ASN A 103 29.34 -17.42 -15.96
N GLU A 104 28.78 -17.64 -14.77
CA GLU A 104 27.50 -18.34 -14.61
C GLU A 104 26.36 -17.56 -15.29
N TRP A 105 26.28 -16.24 -15.11
CA TRP A 105 25.29 -15.40 -15.79
C TRP A 105 25.39 -15.49 -17.32
N TYR A 106 26.59 -15.42 -17.87
CA TYR A 106 26.80 -15.54 -19.33
C TYR A 106 26.37 -16.92 -19.84
N SER A 107 26.68 -18.00 -19.13
CA SER A 107 26.22 -19.34 -19.51
C SER A 107 24.68 -19.45 -19.52
N ILE A 108 23.99 -18.74 -18.62
CA ILE A 108 22.52 -18.69 -18.58
C ILE A 108 21.98 -17.94 -19.81
N VAL A 109 22.54 -16.77 -20.12
CA VAL A 109 22.19 -15.92 -21.28
C VAL A 109 22.43 -16.66 -22.60
N GLU A 110 23.60 -17.30 -22.75
CA GLU A 110 23.97 -18.13 -23.91
C GLU A 110 23.16 -19.42 -24.02
N GLY A 111 22.49 -19.83 -22.94
CA GLY A 111 21.66 -21.03 -22.91
C GLY A 111 22.44 -22.33 -22.76
N THR A 112 23.71 -22.26 -22.35
CA THR A 112 24.60 -23.40 -22.12
C THR A 112 24.57 -23.89 -20.67
N SER A 113 24.01 -23.08 -19.75
CA SER A 113 23.88 -23.44 -18.34
C SER A 113 23.09 -24.75 -18.13
N PRO A 114 23.55 -25.66 -17.24
CA PRO A 114 22.82 -26.87 -16.87
C PRO A 114 21.42 -26.63 -16.31
N LEU A 115 21.15 -25.42 -15.80
CA LEU A 115 19.82 -25.03 -15.29
C LEU A 115 18.72 -25.13 -16.36
N TRP A 116 19.08 -25.14 -17.64
CA TRP A 116 18.15 -25.28 -18.76
C TRP A 116 17.80 -26.72 -19.13
N ASN A 117 18.54 -27.73 -18.64
CA ASN A 117 18.48 -29.11 -19.15
C ASN A 117 17.07 -29.74 -19.07
N ALA A 118 16.31 -29.39 -18.03
CA ALA A 118 14.96 -29.92 -17.79
C ALA A 118 13.85 -28.95 -18.24
N ILE A 119 14.18 -27.88 -18.95
CA ILE A 119 13.22 -26.86 -19.44
C ILE A 119 13.06 -27.03 -20.96
N THR A 120 11.82 -27.11 -21.45
CA THR A 120 11.55 -27.27 -22.88
C THR A 120 12.12 -26.11 -23.70
N PRO A 121 12.53 -26.35 -24.96
CA PRO A 121 13.10 -25.31 -25.82
C PRO A 121 12.20 -24.07 -25.95
N ALA A 122 10.88 -24.25 -26.09
CA ALA A 122 9.95 -23.13 -26.20
C ALA A 122 9.94 -22.22 -24.97
N LYS A 123 9.88 -22.80 -23.76
CA LYS A 123 9.93 -22.01 -22.51
C LYS A 123 11.31 -21.41 -22.28
N LYS A 124 12.37 -22.17 -22.57
CA LYS A 124 13.76 -21.70 -22.50
C LYS A 124 13.95 -20.44 -23.35
N GLU A 125 13.62 -20.48 -24.63
CA GLU A 125 13.82 -19.34 -25.54
C GLU A 125 12.93 -18.15 -25.15
N LEU A 126 11.69 -18.40 -24.68
CA LEU A 126 10.84 -17.36 -24.12
C LEU A 126 11.50 -16.67 -22.92
N ILE A 127 11.94 -17.42 -21.91
CA ILE A 127 12.57 -16.85 -20.71
C ILE A 127 13.89 -16.14 -21.08
N ARG A 128 14.72 -16.77 -21.91
CA ARG A 128 16.00 -16.22 -22.36
C ARG A 128 15.84 -14.92 -23.12
N SER A 129 14.76 -14.72 -23.89
CA SER A 129 14.54 -13.45 -24.60
C SER A 129 14.55 -12.24 -23.65
N PHE A 130 13.96 -12.37 -22.45
CA PHE A 130 13.96 -11.32 -21.43
C PHE A 130 15.29 -11.19 -20.70
N LEU A 131 16.00 -12.29 -20.49
CA LEU A 131 17.35 -12.26 -19.89
C LEU A 131 18.37 -11.62 -20.84
N ASN A 132 18.28 -11.92 -22.14
CA ASN A 132 19.07 -11.29 -23.20
C ASN A 132 18.77 -9.79 -23.29
N HIS A 133 17.49 -9.42 -23.23
CA HIS A 133 17.09 -8.02 -23.19
C HIS A 133 17.69 -7.30 -21.97
N LEU A 134 17.59 -7.89 -20.78
CA LEU A 134 18.24 -7.36 -19.58
C LEU A 134 19.75 -7.23 -19.77
N ASN A 135 20.42 -8.25 -20.30
CA ASN A 135 21.86 -8.24 -20.52
C ASN A 135 22.28 -7.08 -21.44
N LEU A 136 21.52 -6.84 -22.51
CA LEU A 136 21.72 -5.69 -23.38
C LEU A 136 21.52 -4.36 -22.62
N GLU A 137 20.48 -4.26 -21.79
CA GLU A 137 20.23 -3.07 -20.97
C GLU A 137 21.32 -2.84 -19.90
N ILE A 138 21.93 -3.90 -19.37
CA ILE A 138 23.12 -3.85 -18.49
C ILE A 138 24.28 -3.24 -19.28
N LEU A 139 24.61 -3.79 -20.45
CA LEU A 139 25.73 -3.35 -21.28
C LEU A 139 25.60 -1.87 -21.71
N LYS A 140 24.38 -1.42 -22.06
CA LYS A 140 24.12 0.00 -22.41
C LYS A 140 24.44 0.97 -21.26
N ARG A 141 24.25 0.53 -20.02
CA ARG A 141 24.43 1.36 -18.81
C ARG A 141 25.80 1.17 -18.15
N ALA A 142 26.53 0.13 -18.53
CA ALA A 142 27.88 -0.11 -18.04
C ALA A 142 28.83 1.00 -18.50
N ARG A 143 29.71 1.42 -17.60
CA ARG A 143 30.82 2.37 -17.80
C ARG A 143 32.08 1.78 -17.15
N PRO A 144 32.75 0.77 -17.74
CA PRO A 144 33.95 0.20 -17.14
C PRO A 144 35.12 1.21 -17.12
N PRO A 145 35.95 1.27 -16.06
CA PRO A 145 35.86 0.49 -14.82
C PRO A 145 34.98 1.14 -13.73
N SER A 146 34.43 2.33 -13.95
CA SER A 146 33.79 3.15 -12.91
C SER A 146 32.41 2.67 -12.44
N SER A 147 31.54 2.19 -13.34
CA SER A 147 30.22 1.65 -13.00
C SER A 147 29.90 0.41 -13.83
N THR A 148 30.07 -0.76 -13.23
CA THR A 148 29.68 -2.06 -13.81
C THR A 148 28.56 -2.69 -12.98
N PHE A 149 27.84 -3.64 -13.59
CA PHE A 149 26.82 -4.42 -12.88
C PHE A 149 27.48 -5.55 -12.09
N ASP A 150 27.10 -5.67 -10.82
CA ASP A 150 27.58 -6.70 -9.92
C ASP A 150 26.62 -7.91 -9.89
N PHE A 151 27.09 -9.05 -10.37
CA PHE A 151 26.30 -10.29 -10.43
C PHE A 151 26.35 -11.11 -9.13
N THR A 152 27.16 -10.74 -8.15
CA THR A 152 27.37 -11.54 -6.94
C THR A 152 26.05 -11.78 -6.18
N SER A 153 25.74 -13.04 -5.90
CA SER A 153 24.51 -13.44 -5.20
C SER A 153 23.19 -12.97 -5.85
N ALA A 154 23.23 -12.51 -7.11
CA ALA A 154 22.06 -12.01 -7.81
C ALA A 154 21.04 -13.13 -8.01
N SER A 155 19.76 -12.79 -7.83
CA SER A 155 18.66 -13.74 -8.04
C SER A 155 18.28 -13.79 -9.52
N VAL A 156 18.32 -14.97 -10.14
CA VAL A 156 17.93 -15.14 -11.55
C VAL A 156 16.47 -14.73 -11.76
N GLY A 157 15.57 -15.02 -10.82
CA GLY A 157 14.18 -14.53 -10.88
C GLY A 157 14.05 -13.01 -10.75
N ASN A 158 14.96 -12.34 -10.05
CA ASN A 158 14.95 -10.87 -9.98
C ASN A 158 15.42 -10.29 -11.32
N LEU A 159 16.49 -10.86 -11.89
CA LEU A 159 16.99 -10.50 -13.22
C LEU A 159 15.88 -10.66 -14.27
N PHE A 160 15.20 -11.81 -14.28
CA PHE A 160 14.07 -12.03 -15.18
C PHE A 160 12.94 -10.99 -15.02
N LEU A 161 12.45 -10.74 -13.80
CA LEU A 161 11.37 -9.78 -13.58
C LEU A 161 11.76 -8.36 -14.00
N THR A 162 13.01 -7.95 -13.75
CA THR A 162 13.53 -6.66 -14.22
C THR A 162 13.57 -6.61 -15.74
N GLY A 163 14.08 -7.66 -16.39
CA GLY A 163 14.12 -7.76 -17.86
C GLY A 163 12.72 -7.70 -18.48
N ALA A 164 11.77 -8.46 -17.94
CA ALA A 164 10.38 -8.46 -18.37
C ALA A 164 9.70 -7.10 -18.15
N ARG A 165 9.96 -6.43 -17.01
CA ARG A 165 9.45 -5.08 -16.73
C ARG A 165 9.99 -4.07 -17.75
N LEU A 166 11.29 -4.08 -18.01
CA LEU A 166 11.92 -3.15 -18.95
C LEU A 166 11.39 -3.38 -20.37
N PHE A 167 11.25 -4.63 -20.77
CA PHE A 167 10.71 -4.99 -22.08
C PHE A 167 9.26 -4.55 -22.27
N THR A 168 8.41 -4.81 -21.27
CA THR A 168 6.96 -4.50 -21.35
C THR A 168 6.61 -3.07 -20.95
N GLY A 169 7.53 -2.34 -20.33
CA GLY A 169 7.26 -1.05 -19.69
C GLY A 169 6.27 -1.13 -18.51
N SER A 170 5.99 -2.33 -17.97
CA SER A 170 4.96 -2.53 -16.94
C SER A 170 5.34 -3.61 -15.95
N PHE A 171 5.45 -3.24 -14.67
CA PHE A 171 5.75 -4.20 -13.60
C PHE A 171 4.62 -5.21 -13.39
N GLU A 172 3.35 -4.81 -13.52
CA GLU A 172 2.23 -5.75 -13.43
C GLU A 172 2.24 -6.78 -14.57
N SER A 173 2.62 -6.36 -15.78
CA SER A 173 2.74 -7.26 -16.93
C SER A 173 3.86 -8.27 -16.72
N ALA A 174 4.98 -7.86 -16.12
CA ALA A 174 6.07 -8.76 -15.74
C ALA A 174 5.64 -9.81 -14.70
N ILE A 175 4.86 -9.40 -13.69
CA ILE A 175 4.27 -10.31 -12.69
C ILE A 175 3.36 -11.33 -13.36
N TYR A 176 2.46 -10.87 -14.24
CA TYR A 176 1.54 -11.72 -14.97
C TYR A 176 2.28 -12.73 -15.86
N LEU A 177 3.32 -12.28 -16.56
CA LEU A 177 4.15 -13.12 -17.41
C LEU A 177 4.86 -14.22 -16.61
N LEU A 178 5.52 -13.87 -15.50
CA LEU A 178 6.18 -14.85 -14.64
C LEU A 178 5.18 -15.87 -14.09
N GLY A 179 4.03 -15.39 -13.59
CA GLY A 179 2.95 -16.25 -13.11
C GLY A 179 2.44 -17.22 -14.18
N SER A 180 2.29 -16.74 -15.42
CA SER A 180 1.83 -17.56 -16.56
C SER A 180 2.86 -18.61 -16.96
N ILE A 181 4.14 -18.24 -17.08
CA ILE A 181 5.25 -19.17 -17.41
C ILE A 181 5.35 -20.29 -16.37
N CYS A 182 5.15 -19.94 -15.09
CA CYS A 182 5.26 -20.89 -13.98
C CYS A 182 3.93 -21.56 -13.62
N SER A 183 2.88 -21.41 -14.43
CA SER A 183 1.56 -22.00 -14.19
C SER A 183 1.01 -21.75 -12.77
N VAL A 184 1.30 -20.56 -12.22
CA VAL A 184 0.73 -20.11 -10.94
C VAL A 184 -0.78 -19.97 -11.13
N PRO A 185 -1.62 -20.45 -10.20
CA PRO A 185 -3.07 -20.42 -10.36
C PRO A 185 -3.63 -19.00 -10.08
N LEU A 186 -3.33 -18.05 -10.97
CA LEU A 186 -3.59 -16.61 -10.83
C LEU A 186 -5.06 -16.24 -10.61
N ASP A 187 -5.99 -17.11 -11.00
CA ASP A 187 -7.43 -16.92 -10.74
C ASP A 187 -7.78 -17.14 -9.26
N SER A 188 -7.06 -18.04 -8.60
CA SER A 188 -7.29 -18.43 -7.21
C SER A 188 -6.33 -17.77 -6.22
N ALA A 189 -5.08 -17.49 -6.63
CA ALA A 189 -4.04 -16.90 -5.79
C ALA A 189 -3.31 -15.78 -6.55
N ARG A 190 -3.56 -14.52 -6.14
CA ARG A 190 -3.01 -13.32 -6.78
C ARG A 190 -1.88 -12.74 -5.96
N VAL A 191 -0.83 -12.27 -6.64
CA VAL A 191 0.24 -11.46 -6.03
C VAL A 191 0.11 -10.04 -6.57
N ILE A 192 -0.20 -9.11 -5.67
CA ILE A 192 -0.53 -7.72 -6.02
C ILE A 192 0.52 -6.81 -5.38
N PRO A 193 1.30 -6.05 -6.17
CA PRO A 193 2.20 -5.06 -5.60
C PRO A 193 1.39 -3.92 -4.98
N ALA A 194 1.79 -3.47 -3.80
CA ALA A 194 1.04 -2.48 -3.03
C ALA A 194 0.91 -1.14 -3.77
N ILE A 195 1.91 -0.79 -4.58
CA ILE A 195 1.92 0.35 -5.50
C ILE A 195 2.13 -0.19 -6.91
N ASN A 196 1.31 0.25 -7.87
CA ASN A 196 1.57 0.00 -9.29
C ASN A 196 2.50 1.10 -9.82
N SER A 197 3.80 0.82 -9.85
CA SER A 197 4.79 1.76 -10.39
C SER A 197 5.99 1.06 -11.00
N ASN A 198 6.54 1.66 -12.05
CA ASN A 198 7.83 1.31 -12.62
C ASN A 198 8.99 2.08 -11.96
N PHE A 199 8.72 2.92 -10.97
CA PHE A 199 9.73 3.74 -10.28
C PHE A 199 10.00 3.25 -8.87
N SER A 200 11.20 3.57 -8.38
CA SER A 200 11.61 3.26 -7.00
C SER A 200 10.79 4.08 -6.01
N HIS A 201 10.28 3.42 -4.98
CA HIS A 201 9.59 4.03 -3.86
C HIS A 201 10.35 3.66 -2.59
N HIS A 202 10.95 4.64 -1.94
CA HIS A 202 11.74 4.40 -0.73
C HIS A 202 10.92 4.78 0.49
N ILE A 203 11.25 4.19 1.64
CA ILE A 203 10.65 4.53 2.92
C ILE A 203 11.68 5.16 3.85
N SER A 204 11.22 5.99 4.77
CA SER A 204 12.00 6.53 5.88
C SER A 204 11.25 6.30 7.19
N ALA A 205 12.00 6.15 8.28
CA ALA A 205 11.47 5.98 9.61
C ALA A 205 11.98 7.11 10.51
N SER A 206 11.12 7.66 11.37
CA SER A 206 11.54 8.47 12.51
C SER A 206 11.54 7.61 13.76
N LEU A 207 12.55 7.79 14.61
CA LEU A 207 12.59 7.21 15.95
C LEU A 207 11.91 8.14 16.96
N ALA A 208 11.73 7.69 18.19
CA ALA A 208 11.10 8.46 19.27
C ALA A 208 11.93 9.68 19.70
N ASP A 209 13.26 9.63 19.54
CA ASP A 209 14.19 10.74 19.81
C ASP A 209 14.26 11.80 18.67
N GLY A 210 13.54 11.57 17.57
CA GLY A 210 13.53 12.44 16.39
C GLY A 210 14.56 12.10 15.32
N THR A 211 15.43 11.10 15.55
CA THR A 211 16.37 10.58 14.54
C THR A 211 15.62 10.03 13.34
N VAL A 212 16.10 10.29 12.12
CA VAL A 212 15.50 9.79 10.88
C VAL A 212 16.44 8.82 10.20
N ILE A 213 15.92 7.64 9.86
CA ILE A 213 16.62 6.59 9.11
C ILE A 213 15.98 6.50 7.73
N VAL A 214 16.83 6.55 6.69
CA VAL A 214 16.38 6.51 5.29
C VAL A 214 16.74 5.18 4.65
N GLY A 215 15.77 4.56 3.97
CA GLY A 215 15.93 3.30 3.25
C GLY A 215 15.48 2.10 4.07
N GLN A 216 14.77 1.16 3.43
CA GLN A 216 14.22 -0.03 4.08
C GLN A 216 15.34 -0.91 4.67
N ASN A 217 16.42 -1.11 3.92
CA ASN A 217 17.57 -1.89 4.37
C ASN A 217 18.20 -1.27 5.63
N SER A 218 18.41 0.05 5.65
CA SER A 218 18.96 0.78 6.81
C SER A 218 18.10 0.67 8.08
N ILE A 219 16.78 0.61 7.91
CA ILE A 219 15.82 0.48 9.03
C ILE A 219 15.90 -0.92 9.65
N SER A 220 16.00 -1.95 8.81
CA SER A 220 15.83 -3.35 9.21
C SER A 220 17.16 -4.09 9.43
N HIS A 221 18.12 -3.90 8.54
CA HIS A 221 19.40 -4.62 8.47
C HIS A 221 20.49 -3.70 7.86
N PRO A 222 20.96 -2.65 8.57
CA PRO A 222 21.99 -1.78 8.02
C PRO A 222 23.27 -2.58 7.75
N SER A 223 23.82 -2.40 6.55
CA SER A 223 25.19 -2.81 6.22
C SER A 223 26.17 -1.98 7.06
N GLU A 224 27.39 -2.47 7.31
CA GLU A 224 28.44 -1.73 8.05
C GLU A 224 28.62 -0.29 7.54
N THR A 225 28.55 -0.09 6.21
CA THR A 225 28.66 1.23 5.56
C THR A 225 27.51 2.19 5.85
N THR A 226 26.34 1.68 6.26
CA THR A 226 25.10 2.46 6.47
C THR A 226 24.76 2.68 7.93
N ALA A 227 25.47 2.04 8.86
CA ALA A 227 25.15 2.04 10.29
C ALA A 227 25.26 3.43 10.97
N LEU A 228 25.97 4.41 10.38
CA LEU A 228 26.33 5.66 11.06
C LEU A 228 26.15 6.97 10.26
N GLN A 229 25.12 7.11 9.41
CA GLN A 229 24.80 8.42 8.81
C GLN A 229 23.49 9.03 9.35
N PRO A 230 23.50 9.64 10.55
CA PRO A 230 22.38 10.44 11.03
C PRO A 230 22.28 11.74 10.21
N VAL A 231 21.22 11.88 9.40
CA VAL A 231 20.94 13.13 8.69
C VAL A 231 20.34 14.15 9.67
N ARG A 232 21.15 15.05 10.23
CA ARG A 232 20.65 16.25 10.93
C ARG A 232 20.09 17.22 9.88
N ARG A 233 18.77 17.22 9.67
CA ARG A 233 18.12 18.20 8.77
C ARG A 233 18.15 19.61 9.38
N ARG A 234 18.84 20.55 8.73
CA ARG A 234 18.48 21.98 8.79
C ARG A 234 17.40 22.27 7.74
N PRO A 235 16.37 23.07 8.03
CA PRO A 235 15.39 23.50 7.03
C PRO A 235 16.00 24.64 6.20
N SER A 236 16.52 24.34 5.01
CA SER A 236 17.08 25.36 4.12
C SER A 236 16.17 25.58 2.91
N LEU A 237 15.21 26.50 3.06
CA LEU A 237 14.75 27.37 1.97
C LEU A 237 15.46 28.71 2.16
N LEU A 238 16.72 28.83 1.76
CA LEU A 238 17.33 30.14 1.52
C LEU A 238 18.40 30.03 0.42
N LEU A 239 18.19 30.92 -0.55
CA LEU A 239 19.02 31.48 -1.60
C LEU A 239 20.52 31.15 -1.61
N ALA A 240 21.00 30.93 -2.84
CA ALA A 240 22.39 31.07 -3.24
C ALA A 240 22.96 32.41 -2.75
N ASP A 241 24.01 32.32 -1.94
CA ASP A 241 25.22 33.15 -1.94
C ASP A 241 25.97 32.90 -0.63
N GLY A 242 27.18 32.34 -0.73
CA GLY A 242 28.05 32.09 0.42
C GLY A 242 29.08 31.01 0.13
N GLU A 243 30.28 31.44 -0.25
CA GLU A 243 31.47 30.59 -0.36
C GLU A 243 31.85 30.03 1.01
N ASP A 244 31.77 28.70 1.18
CA ASP A 244 32.42 27.99 2.29
C ASP A 244 33.45 27.02 1.70
N LEU A 245 34.67 27.52 1.58
CA LEU A 245 35.89 26.74 1.35
C LEU A 245 36.25 25.99 2.65
N ASN A 246 35.91 24.70 2.71
CA ASN A 246 36.67 23.62 3.38
C ASN A 246 35.79 22.37 3.61
N SER A 247 35.74 21.49 2.61
CA SER A 247 35.59 20.04 2.83
C SER A 247 36.47 19.31 1.84
N GLU A 248 37.45 18.59 2.36
CA GLU A 248 38.48 17.87 1.61
C GLU A 248 37.88 16.77 0.70
N SER A 249 38.49 16.64 -0.48
CA SER A 249 38.33 15.58 -1.50
C SER A 249 36.99 15.51 -2.24
N ASP A 250 36.77 16.53 -3.05
CA ASP A 250 35.94 16.50 -4.25
C ASP A 250 36.64 15.63 -5.32
N ASP A 251 36.44 14.31 -5.27
CA ASP A 251 36.73 13.39 -6.38
C ASP A 251 35.42 12.75 -6.85
N LEU A 252 34.50 13.60 -7.31
CA LEU A 252 33.25 13.18 -7.93
C LEU A 252 33.50 12.67 -9.34
N SER A 253 33.97 11.43 -9.46
CA SER A 253 33.85 10.67 -10.70
C SER A 253 32.37 10.62 -11.10
N TYR A 254 32.01 11.07 -12.30
CA TYR A 254 30.65 11.12 -12.84
C TYR A 254 29.82 9.85 -12.51
N GLU A 255 29.01 9.90 -11.44
CA GLU A 255 28.05 8.84 -11.08
C GLU A 255 26.80 8.94 -11.96
N ASP A 256 26.88 8.43 -13.18
CA ASP A 256 25.83 8.51 -14.21
C ASP A 256 24.73 7.42 -14.06
N SER A 257 24.62 6.77 -12.89
CA SER A 257 23.62 5.71 -12.63
C SER A 257 22.44 6.15 -11.78
N HIS A 258 22.53 7.33 -11.16
CA HIS A 258 21.48 7.85 -10.29
C HIS A 258 20.88 9.13 -10.86
N LEU A 259 19.58 9.36 -10.62
CA LEU A 259 18.98 10.66 -10.91
C LEU A 259 19.76 11.73 -10.13
N PRO A 260 20.15 12.84 -10.78
CA PRO A 260 20.88 13.92 -10.13
C PRO A 260 20.10 14.40 -8.91
N GLY A 261 20.75 14.56 -7.76
CA GLY A 261 20.10 14.99 -6.50
C GLY A 261 19.48 13.86 -5.66
N SER A 262 19.58 12.59 -6.05
CA SER A 262 19.14 11.47 -5.21
C SER A 262 19.96 11.37 -3.91
N LEU A 263 19.32 10.93 -2.81
CA LEU A 263 19.99 10.82 -1.50
C LEU A 263 21.15 9.81 -1.53
N PRO A 264 22.35 10.16 -1.01
CA PRO A 264 23.51 9.27 -0.99
C PRO A 264 23.25 7.91 -0.31
N THR A 265 22.48 7.90 0.79
CA THR A 265 22.13 6.68 1.53
C THR A 265 21.32 5.67 0.71
N LEU A 266 20.70 6.10 -0.39
CA LEU A 266 19.94 5.23 -1.31
C LEU A 266 20.79 4.71 -2.48
N ARG A 267 22.02 5.20 -2.64
CA ARG A 267 22.94 4.82 -3.72
C ARG A 267 23.83 3.62 -3.39
N ASN A 268 23.95 3.29 -2.10
CA ASN A 268 24.83 2.22 -1.61
C ASN A 268 24.44 0.83 -2.14
N LYS A 269 25.45 0.03 -2.50
CA LYS A 269 25.30 -1.40 -2.84
C LYS A 269 25.04 -2.23 -1.59
N ASN A 270 23.78 -2.44 -1.25
CA ASN A 270 23.37 -3.25 -0.09
C ASN A 270 23.22 -4.74 -0.44
N ILE A 271 24.22 -5.33 -1.10
CA ILE A 271 24.15 -6.71 -1.62
C ILE A 271 24.19 -7.74 -0.48
N THR A 272 25.07 -7.52 0.50
CA THR A 272 25.21 -8.38 1.68
C THR A 272 24.26 -7.92 2.79
N PHE A 273 23.39 -8.81 3.27
CA PHE A 273 22.58 -8.56 4.47
C PHE A 273 22.60 -9.80 5.38
N SER A 274 22.66 -9.57 6.69
CA SER A 274 22.53 -10.61 7.72
C SER A 274 21.39 -10.25 8.67
N LYS A 275 20.61 -11.26 9.08
CA LYS A 275 19.52 -11.11 10.05
C LYS A 275 19.93 -11.47 11.48
N SER A 276 21.11 -12.05 11.68
CA SER A 276 21.52 -12.66 12.95
C SER A 276 22.34 -11.74 13.85
N THR A 277 22.93 -10.67 13.30
CA THR A 277 23.81 -9.76 14.04
C THR A 277 23.50 -8.34 13.62
N VAL A 278 22.38 -7.81 14.12
CA VAL A 278 21.93 -6.45 13.81
C VAL A 278 21.90 -5.66 15.10
N GLU A 279 22.59 -4.52 15.13
CA GLU A 279 22.55 -3.58 16.26
C GLU A 279 21.10 -3.15 16.54
N GLU A 280 20.72 -3.06 17.80
CA GLU A 280 19.38 -2.59 18.17
C GLU A 280 19.22 -1.10 17.86
N LEU A 281 17.97 -0.66 17.62
CA LEU A 281 17.70 0.77 17.53
C LEU A 281 17.75 1.41 18.92
N PRO A 282 18.33 2.62 19.07
CA PRO A 282 18.45 3.28 20.37
C PRO A 282 17.09 3.58 21.01
N CYS A 283 16.06 3.78 20.19
CA CYS A 283 14.68 3.91 20.65
C CYS A 283 13.69 3.43 19.58
N ARG A 284 12.42 3.29 19.98
CA ARG A 284 11.34 2.77 19.14
C ARG A 284 11.10 3.63 17.91
N ILE A 285 10.73 3.00 16.79
CA ILE A 285 10.22 3.69 15.61
C ILE A 285 8.89 4.37 15.97
N SER A 286 8.78 5.67 15.70
CA SER A 286 7.58 6.46 15.93
C SER A 286 6.67 6.51 14.69
N ARG A 287 7.25 6.56 13.48
CA ARG A 287 6.50 6.69 12.22
C ARG A 287 7.33 6.20 11.03
N VAL A 288 6.65 5.67 10.00
CA VAL A 288 7.23 5.38 8.66
C VAL A 288 6.43 6.10 7.58
N TRP A 289 7.12 6.67 6.59
CA TRP A 289 6.50 7.31 5.43
C TRP A 289 7.30 7.03 4.15
N TYR A 290 6.63 7.18 2.99
CA TYR A 290 7.30 7.09 1.70
C TYR A 290 8.02 8.40 1.36
N ILE A 291 9.18 8.28 0.71
CA ILE A 291 9.94 9.39 0.18
C ILE A 291 10.20 9.20 -1.32
N ASN A 292 10.33 10.31 -2.04
CA ASN A 292 10.91 10.29 -3.38
C ASN A 292 12.45 10.12 -3.29
N PRO A 293 13.16 9.90 -4.43
CA PRO A 293 14.62 9.77 -4.42
C PRO A 293 15.37 10.96 -3.80
N TYR A 294 14.74 12.14 -3.75
CA TYR A 294 15.29 13.37 -3.16
C TYR A 294 15.05 13.49 -1.65
N GLY A 295 14.40 12.50 -1.02
CA GLY A 295 14.13 12.52 0.42
C GLY A 295 12.88 13.28 0.87
N GLN A 296 12.08 13.78 -0.07
CA GLN A 296 10.83 14.48 0.24
C GLN A 296 9.73 13.47 0.51
N GLU A 297 8.93 13.71 1.55
CA GLU A 297 7.77 12.85 1.87
C GLU A 297 6.76 12.87 0.71
N ILE A 298 6.34 11.68 0.30
CA ILE A 298 5.30 11.47 -0.69
C ILE A 298 4.22 10.54 -0.13
N LYS A 299 3.01 10.65 -0.69
CA LYS A 299 1.86 9.80 -0.32
C LYS A 299 1.33 9.10 -1.56
N PRO A 300 2.01 8.02 -2.00
CA PRO A 300 1.62 7.30 -3.20
C PRO A 300 0.22 6.68 -3.04
N PRO A 301 -0.60 6.68 -4.11
CA PRO A 301 -1.84 5.93 -4.11
C PRO A 301 -1.55 4.43 -4.07
N ALA A 302 -2.40 3.67 -3.37
CA ALA A 302 -2.36 2.23 -3.46
C ALA A 302 -2.75 1.76 -4.86
N ASN A 303 -2.24 0.58 -5.25
CA ASN A 303 -2.68 -0.11 -6.44
C ASN A 303 -4.22 -0.31 -6.39
N PRO A 304 -4.99 0.10 -7.42
CA PRO A 304 -6.45 -0.09 -7.43
C PRO A 304 -6.89 -1.54 -7.17
N ARG A 305 -6.09 -2.52 -7.60
CA ARG A 305 -6.36 -3.95 -7.34
C ARG A 305 -6.27 -4.32 -5.87
N VAL A 306 -5.46 -3.61 -5.08
CA VAL A 306 -5.41 -3.75 -3.61
C VAL A 306 -6.72 -3.30 -3.00
N LEU A 307 -7.21 -2.12 -3.39
CA LEU A 307 -8.47 -1.57 -2.86
C LEU A 307 -9.67 -2.47 -3.23
N GLU A 308 -9.67 -3.01 -4.44
CA GLU A 308 -10.68 -3.97 -4.89
C GLU A 308 -10.63 -5.30 -4.12
N ALA A 309 -9.43 -5.84 -3.90
CA ALA A 309 -9.24 -7.05 -3.13
C ALA A 309 -9.73 -6.87 -1.68
N ILE A 310 -9.43 -5.73 -1.04
CA ILE A 310 -9.92 -5.41 0.31
C ILE A 310 -11.45 -5.31 0.32
N ARG A 311 -12.05 -4.60 -0.64
CA ARG A 311 -13.52 -4.42 -0.71
C ARG A 311 -14.28 -5.73 -0.94
N SER A 312 -13.71 -6.66 -1.70
CA SER A 312 -14.33 -7.96 -2.01
C SER A 312 -13.97 -9.09 -1.03
N SER A 313 -13.19 -8.80 0.00
CA SER A 313 -12.72 -9.78 0.98
C SER A 313 -13.71 -10.03 2.12
N GLN A 314 -13.82 -11.29 2.53
CA GLN A 314 -14.49 -11.69 3.77
C GLN A 314 -13.57 -11.60 4.99
N ALA A 315 -12.25 -11.65 4.77
CA ALA A 315 -11.24 -11.57 5.81
C ALA A 315 -9.96 -10.88 5.33
N ILE A 316 -9.36 -10.11 6.25
CA ILE A 316 -8.04 -9.51 6.11
C ILE A 316 -7.09 -10.22 7.07
N ILE A 317 -5.91 -10.59 6.60
CA ILE A 317 -4.85 -11.18 7.40
C ILE A 317 -3.61 -10.29 7.27
N TYR A 318 -3.09 -9.80 8.39
CA TYR A 318 -1.77 -9.23 8.49
C TYR A 318 -0.83 -10.36 8.91
N SER A 319 -0.07 -10.88 7.94
CA SER A 319 0.81 -12.03 8.12
C SER A 319 2.06 -11.66 8.93
N ILE A 320 2.84 -12.66 9.32
CA ILE A 320 4.16 -12.44 9.93
C ILE A 320 5.10 -11.70 8.98
N GLY A 321 5.94 -10.86 9.55
CA GLY A 321 6.89 -10.00 8.84
C GLY A 321 7.27 -8.78 9.70
N SER A 322 8.35 -8.11 9.33
CA SER A 322 8.79 -6.92 10.03
C SER A 322 7.71 -5.82 9.97
N LEU A 323 7.34 -5.28 11.12
CA LEU A 323 6.16 -4.44 11.26
C LEU A 323 6.27 -3.17 10.40
N TYR A 324 7.41 -2.47 10.50
CA TYR A 324 7.63 -1.15 9.92
C TYR A 324 8.16 -1.20 8.49
N THR A 325 8.77 -2.30 8.07
CA THR A 325 9.30 -2.46 6.71
C THR A 325 8.53 -3.41 5.81
N SER A 326 7.60 -4.23 6.34
CA SER A 326 6.77 -5.12 5.53
C SER A 326 5.28 -4.77 5.56
N LEU A 327 4.69 -4.65 6.76
CA LEU A 327 3.24 -4.48 6.90
C LEU A 327 2.82 -3.02 6.75
N ILE A 328 3.39 -2.13 7.56
CA ILE A 328 3.05 -0.71 7.59
C ILE A 328 3.22 -0.03 6.22
N PRO A 329 4.28 -0.29 5.42
CA PRO A 329 4.41 0.31 4.09
C PRO A 329 3.27 0.00 3.12
N SER A 330 2.55 -1.09 3.33
CA SER A 330 1.36 -1.42 2.52
C SER A 330 0.09 -0.74 3.04
N ILE A 331 0.05 -0.35 4.32
CA ILE A 331 -1.12 0.20 5.01
C ILE A 331 -1.16 1.73 4.92
N ILE A 332 -0.01 2.41 5.01
CA ILE A 332 0.07 3.88 4.94
C ILE A 332 -0.25 4.46 3.55
N LEU A 333 -0.37 3.60 2.53
CA LEU A 333 -0.69 4.01 1.15
C LEU A 333 -2.08 4.64 1.09
N ARG A 334 -2.23 5.71 0.30
CA ARG A 334 -3.49 6.47 0.24
C ARG A 334 -4.66 5.55 -0.14
N GLY A 335 -5.71 5.59 0.67
CA GLY A 335 -6.95 4.85 0.48
C GLY A 335 -7.00 3.47 1.15
N VAL A 336 -5.87 2.90 1.58
CA VAL A 336 -5.85 1.58 2.24
C VAL A 336 -6.49 1.64 3.63
N GLY A 337 -6.17 2.65 4.44
CA GLY A 337 -6.77 2.83 5.76
C GLY A 337 -8.29 2.96 5.70
N GLN A 338 -8.78 3.78 4.77
CA GLN A 338 -10.22 3.91 4.52
C GLN A 338 -10.84 2.60 4.03
N ALA A 339 -10.19 1.90 3.11
CA ALA A 339 -10.68 0.61 2.63
C ALA A 339 -10.72 -0.42 3.76
N LEU A 340 -9.71 -0.47 4.64
CA LEU A 340 -9.68 -1.37 5.79
C LEU A 340 -10.76 -1.03 6.82
N SER A 341 -10.97 0.25 7.14
CA SER A 341 -11.94 0.63 8.17
C SER A 341 -13.40 0.41 7.71
N THR A 342 -13.66 0.55 6.42
CA THR A 342 -15.02 0.47 5.83
C THR A 342 -15.33 -0.86 5.14
N CYS A 343 -14.36 -1.77 4.97
CA CYS A 343 -14.62 -3.02 4.27
C CYS A 343 -15.61 -3.93 5.02
N PRO A 344 -16.36 -4.77 4.29
CA PRO A 344 -17.32 -5.70 4.89
C PRO A 344 -16.66 -6.92 5.56
N ALA A 345 -15.32 -7.01 5.55
CA ALA A 345 -14.62 -8.14 6.13
C ALA A 345 -14.89 -8.26 7.63
N ARG A 346 -15.45 -9.41 8.05
CA ARG A 346 -15.82 -9.68 9.45
C ARG A 346 -14.58 -9.86 10.33
N HIS A 347 -13.53 -10.45 9.78
CA HIS A 347 -12.31 -10.79 10.50
C HIS A 347 -11.11 -10.04 9.91
N LYS A 348 -10.37 -9.35 10.78
CA LYS A 348 -9.12 -8.65 10.48
C LYS A 348 -8.07 -9.18 11.46
N ILE A 349 -7.32 -10.17 11.01
CA ILE A 349 -6.52 -11.05 11.86
C ILE A 349 -5.06 -10.61 11.78
N LEU A 350 -4.46 -10.26 12.90
CA LEU A 350 -3.03 -10.02 13.01
C LEU A 350 -2.34 -11.29 13.51
N ILE A 351 -1.41 -11.83 12.72
CA ILE A 351 -0.55 -12.94 13.15
C ILE A 351 0.76 -12.34 13.66
N LEU A 352 1.02 -12.44 14.96
CA LEU A 352 2.22 -11.86 15.56
C LEU A 352 3.49 -12.63 15.16
N ASN A 353 4.61 -11.92 15.11
CA ASN A 353 5.90 -12.52 14.80
C ASN A 353 6.33 -13.54 15.87
N GLY A 354 7.06 -14.55 15.43
CA GLY A 354 7.61 -15.59 16.30
C GLY A 354 8.84 -15.15 17.12
N SER A 355 9.41 -13.99 16.78
CA SER A 355 10.42 -13.27 17.54
C SER A 355 10.26 -11.77 17.28
N LEU A 356 10.64 -10.92 18.24
CA LEU A 356 10.83 -9.50 18.00
C LEU A 356 12.05 -9.26 17.09
N ASP A 357 12.00 -8.18 16.33
CA ASP A 357 13.09 -7.73 15.46
C ASP A 357 13.56 -6.33 15.87
N ARG A 358 14.65 -5.87 15.27
CA ARG A 358 15.23 -4.54 15.50
C ARG A 358 14.20 -3.39 15.45
N GLU A 359 13.19 -3.52 14.59
CA GLU A 359 12.19 -2.46 14.35
C GLU A 359 11.21 -2.29 15.51
N THR A 360 11.08 -3.31 16.37
CA THR A 360 10.07 -3.40 17.42
C THR A 360 10.63 -3.11 18.82
N GLY A 361 11.64 -2.23 18.85
CA GLY A 361 12.16 -1.53 20.02
C GLY A 361 13.39 -2.18 20.66
N PRO A 362 14.24 -1.38 21.34
CA PRO A 362 15.39 -1.92 22.06
C PRO A 362 14.94 -2.91 23.13
N ALA A 363 15.82 -3.85 23.52
CA ALA A 363 15.55 -4.87 24.52
C ALA A 363 15.09 -4.30 25.88
N THR A 364 15.41 -3.04 26.17
CA THR A 364 14.97 -2.32 27.37
C THR A 364 13.47 -1.99 27.37
N HIS A 365 12.86 -1.83 26.19
CA HIS A 365 11.45 -1.51 26.05
C HIS A 365 10.85 -2.18 24.79
N PRO A 366 10.74 -3.52 24.77
CA PRO A 366 10.27 -4.28 23.62
C PRO A 366 8.77 -4.09 23.38
N PHE A 367 8.32 -4.17 22.13
CA PHE A 367 6.90 -4.08 21.81
C PHE A 367 6.09 -5.21 22.44
N ALA A 368 4.96 -4.84 23.04
CA ALA A 368 3.88 -5.76 23.37
C ALA A 368 2.91 -5.90 22.19
N ALA A 369 2.05 -6.93 22.22
CA ALA A 369 1.03 -7.15 21.20
C ALA A 369 0.10 -5.94 20.98
N SER A 370 -0.21 -5.18 22.04
CA SER A 370 -0.97 -3.93 21.95
C SER A 370 -0.25 -2.86 21.13
N ASP A 371 1.08 -2.81 21.18
CA ASP A 371 1.89 -1.83 20.45
C ASP A 371 1.85 -2.13 18.94
N PHE A 372 1.83 -3.41 18.55
CA PHE A 372 1.63 -3.81 17.15
C PHE A 372 0.28 -3.34 16.61
N VAL A 373 -0.78 -3.53 17.39
CA VAL A 373 -2.13 -3.06 17.02
C VAL A 373 -2.13 -1.54 16.88
N GLU A 374 -1.59 -0.82 17.87
CA GLU A 374 -1.58 0.63 17.85
C GLU A 374 -0.80 1.19 16.65
N ALA A 375 0.33 0.57 16.30
CA ALA A 375 1.11 0.94 15.12
C ALA A 375 0.31 0.72 13.81
N LEU A 376 -0.40 -0.41 13.68
CA LEU A 376 -1.25 -0.69 12.52
C LEU A 376 -2.41 0.30 12.39
N VAL A 377 -3.07 0.61 13.51
CA VAL A 377 -4.19 1.57 13.53
C VAL A 377 -3.71 2.97 13.20
N ARG A 378 -2.58 3.41 13.77
CA ARG A 378 -1.98 4.70 13.42
C ARG A 378 -1.61 4.78 11.93
N ALA A 379 -1.05 3.71 11.37
CA ALA A 379 -0.75 3.63 9.94
C ALA A 379 -2.01 3.70 9.08
N GLY A 380 -3.09 3.03 9.51
CA GLY A 380 -4.40 3.10 8.89
C GLY A 380 -4.97 4.52 8.91
N GLU A 381 -4.97 5.18 10.07
CA GLU A 381 -5.44 6.57 10.22
C GLU A 381 -4.62 7.55 9.35
N GLU A 382 -3.31 7.36 9.25
CA GLU A 382 -2.44 8.20 8.42
C GLU A 382 -2.77 8.10 6.91
N SER A 383 -3.23 6.93 6.47
CA SER A 383 -3.60 6.64 5.08
C SER A 383 -4.83 7.40 4.59
N HIS A 384 -5.74 7.82 5.49
CA HIS A 384 -6.90 8.65 5.14
C HIS A 384 -6.50 10.04 4.60
N GLY A 385 -5.25 10.45 4.81
CA GLY A 385 -4.78 11.79 4.52
C GLY A 385 -5.25 12.77 5.59
N ARG A 386 -4.70 13.98 5.60
CA ARG A 386 -5.26 15.05 6.43
C ARG A 386 -6.62 15.40 5.85
N SER A 387 -7.69 14.85 6.43
CA SER A 387 -8.98 15.55 6.48
C SER A 387 -8.71 16.86 7.21
N ARG A 388 -8.30 17.91 6.47
CA ARG A 388 -8.50 19.28 6.93
C ARG A 388 -10.00 19.48 6.98
N GLY A 389 -10.61 19.01 8.06
CA GLY A 389 -11.83 19.59 8.57
C GLY A 389 -11.49 21.04 8.91
N VAL A 390 -11.56 21.91 7.91
CA VAL A 390 -12.00 23.28 8.16
C VAL A 390 -13.45 23.13 8.58
N GLN A 391 -13.66 22.85 9.85
CA GLN A 391 -14.92 23.10 10.49
C GLN A 391 -15.08 24.62 10.40
N ARG A 392 -15.78 25.09 9.35
CA ARG A 392 -16.33 26.45 9.31
C ARG A 392 -17.36 26.49 10.43
N VAL A 393 -16.90 26.77 11.65
CA VAL A 393 -17.77 27.26 12.71
C VAL A 393 -17.92 28.74 12.43
N ASN A 394 -19.11 29.09 11.96
CA ASN A 394 -19.75 30.42 11.88
C ASN A 394 -18.88 31.62 11.49
N GLY A 395 -19.24 32.23 10.37
CA GLY A 395 -18.50 33.29 9.70
C GLY A 395 -18.03 34.42 10.61
N THR A 396 -16.72 34.61 10.63
CA THR A 396 -16.05 35.90 10.71
C THR A 396 -14.69 35.72 10.06
N VAL A 397 -14.43 36.48 9.00
CA VAL A 397 -13.15 36.50 8.29
C VAL A 397 -12.20 37.33 9.16
N ALA A 398 -11.24 36.68 9.82
CA ALA A 398 -10.12 37.37 10.45
C ALA A 398 -8.91 37.34 9.51
N THR A 399 -8.45 38.52 9.13
CA THR A 399 -7.19 38.78 8.43
C THR A 399 -5.98 38.34 9.26
N PRO A 400 -4.88 37.89 8.64
CA PRO A 400 -3.72 37.41 9.38
C PRO A 400 -2.85 38.59 9.85
N GLU A 401 -3.06 39.03 11.08
CA GLU A 401 -2.08 39.86 11.79
C GLU A 401 -1.00 39.00 12.45
N SER A 402 0.23 39.50 12.35
CA SER A 402 1.45 38.90 12.88
C SER A 402 1.40 38.66 14.38
N CYS A 403 1.78 37.47 14.85
CA CYS A 403 2.24 37.32 16.24
C CYS A 403 3.30 36.23 16.34
N HIS A 404 4.53 36.63 16.68
CA HIS A 404 5.48 35.82 17.42
C HIS A 404 4.80 35.24 18.67
N GLY A 405 4.80 33.92 18.82
CA GLY A 405 4.35 33.19 19.99
C GLY A 405 5.05 31.84 20.07
N PRO A 406 5.33 31.30 21.27
CA PRO A 406 6.21 30.16 21.44
C PRO A 406 5.59 28.91 20.80
N VAL A 407 6.41 28.22 20.02
CA VAL A 407 6.10 26.91 19.42
C VAL A 407 5.76 25.94 20.55
N LYS A 408 4.46 25.69 20.77
CA LYS A 408 4.01 24.59 21.62
C LYS A 408 4.42 23.27 20.95
N SER A 409 5.19 22.48 21.68
CA SER A 409 5.77 21.21 21.27
C SER A 409 4.74 20.30 20.60
N ALA A 410 5.05 19.85 19.38
CA ALA A 410 4.39 18.73 18.74
C ALA A 410 4.78 17.43 19.47
N SER A 411 4.13 17.13 20.60
CA SER A 411 4.45 15.96 21.43
C SER A 411 3.21 15.17 21.89
N GLN A 412 2.14 15.17 21.09
CA GLN A 412 1.07 14.17 21.26
C GLN A 412 0.83 13.41 19.95
N PRO A 413 0.86 12.06 19.96
CA PRO A 413 0.44 11.29 18.80
C PRO A 413 -1.02 11.64 18.46
N PRO A 414 -1.39 11.63 17.17
CA PRO A 414 -2.76 11.91 16.76
C PRO A 414 -3.72 10.98 17.51
N ARG A 415 -4.76 11.55 18.13
CA ARG A 415 -5.76 10.76 18.86
C ARG A 415 -6.44 9.81 17.89
N ILE A 416 -6.36 8.51 18.17
CA ILE A 416 -7.06 7.47 17.41
C ILE A 416 -8.56 7.73 17.57
N SER A 417 -9.21 8.10 16.48
CA SER A 417 -10.62 8.53 16.48
C SER A 417 -11.60 7.38 16.27
N VAL A 418 -11.11 6.24 15.77
CA VAL A 418 -11.88 5.05 15.41
C VAL A 418 -11.58 3.88 16.35
N PRO A 419 -12.51 2.94 16.56
CA PRO A 419 -12.24 1.76 17.37
C PRO A 419 -11.13 0.90 16.74
N TYR A 420 -10.27 0.29 17.56
CA TYR A 420 -9.19 -0.59 17.08
C TYR A 420 -9.70 -1.75 16.21
N THR A 421 -10.92 -2.22 16.48
CA THR A 421 -11.63 -3.26 15.72
C THR A 421 -11.92 -2.87 14.27
N ALA A 422 -11.87 -1.59 13.92
CA ALA A 422 -11.92 -1.14 12.53
C ALA A 422 -10.71 -1.63 11.71
N TYR A 423 -9.58 -1.94 12.34
CA TYR A 423 -8.37 -2.41 11.67
C TYR A 423 -7.95 -3.82 12.08
N VAL A 424 -8.12 -4.21 13.34
CA VAL A 424 -7.73 -5.52 13.88
C VAL A 424 -8.82 -6.03 14.81
N THR A 425 -9.40 -7.19 14.50
CA THR A 425 -10.41 -7.84 15.35
C THR A 425 -9.86 -9.03 16.12
N HIS A 426 -8.86 -9.72 15.58
CA HIS A 426 -8.26 -10.91 16.21
C HIS A 426 -6.74 -10.84 16.17
N ILE A 427 -6.10 -11.39 17.19
CA ILE A 427 -4.67 -11.65 17.24
C ILE A 427 -4.44 -13.14 17.36
N ILE A 428 -3.58 -13.67 16.50
CA ILE A 428 -3.03 -15.02 16.64
C ILE A 428 -1.57 -14.86 17.10
N HIS A 429 -1.20 -15.58 18.15
CA HIS A 429 0.13 -15.45 18.73
C HIS A 429 0.73 -16.78 19.19
N LEU A 430 2.06 -16.81 19.27
CA LEU A 430 2.82 -17.85 19.95
C LEU A 430 3.14 -17.41 21.38
N GLU A 431 3.59 -18.35 22.20
CA GLU A 431 4.13 -18.09 23.52
C GLU A 431 5.47 -18.81 23.64
N GLY A 432 6.52 -18.07 23.96
CA GLY A 432 7.88 -18.60 24.08
C GLY A 432 8.95 -17.50 24.07
N PRO A 433 10.23 -17.88 24.19
CA PRO A 433 11.34 -16.92 24.19
C PRO A 433 11.34 -16.07 22.92
N GLY A 434 11.61 -14.77 23.08
CA GLY A 434 11.67 -13.80 21.97
C GLY A 434 10.31 -13.37 21.41
N THR A 435 9.21 -14.03 21.74
CA THR A 435 7.87 -13.65 21.23
C THR A 435 7.35 -12.37 21.89
N PRO A 436 6.53 -11.56 21.19
CA PRO A 436 5.93 -10.35 21.77
C PRO A 436 5.08 -10.67 23.01
N ARG A 437 5.18 -9.84 24.05
CA ARG A 437 4.34 -9.98 25.25
C ARG A 437 2.87 -9.76 24.90
N VAL A 438 1.99 -10.69 25.28
CA VAL A 438 0.54 -10.58 25.04
C VAL A 438 -0.19 -10.25 26.33
N ASP A 439 -0.66 -9.01 26.43
CA ASP A 439 -1.51 -8.55 27.51
C ASP A 439 -2.98 -8.70 27.12
N ARG A 440 -3.61 -9.78 27.62
CA ARG A 440 -4.98 -10.14 27.23
C ARG A 440 -6.02 -9.16 27.76
N GLU A 441 -5.79 -8.57 28.93
CA GLU A 441 -6.71 -7.59 29.52
C GLU A 441 -6.71 -6.33 28.68
N ARG A 442 -5.53 -5.81 28.35
CA ARG A 442 -5.39 -4.64 27.48
C ARG A 442 -5.99 -4.87 26.09
N LEU A 443 -5.78 -6.05 25.50
CA LEU A 443 -6.34 -6.36 24.19
C LEU A 443 -7.87 -6.52 24.25
N ALA A 444 -8.42 -7.06 25.34
CA ALA A 444 -9.87 -7.11 25.55
C ALA A 444 -10.49 -5.72 25.70
N GLU A 445 -9.83 -4.78 26.39
CA GLU A 445 -10.24 -3.35 26.43
C GLU A 445 -10.28 -2.72 25.03
N MET A 446 -9.36 -3.13 24.15
CA MET A 446 -9.34 -2.70 22.74
C MET A 446 -10.40 -3.40 21.88
N GLY A 447 -11.14 -4.37 22.43
CA GLY A 447 -12.14 -5.17 21.73
C GLY A 447 -11.55 -6.28 20.84
N ILE A 448 -10.32 -6.71 21.11
CA ILE A 448 -9.57 -7.65 20.27
C ILE A 448 -9.54 -9.04 20.90
N GLU A 449 -9.96 -10.04 20.12
CA GLU A 449 -9.93 -11.44 20.54
C GLU A 449 -8.53 -12.05 20.33
N CYS A 450 -8.01 -12.76 21.31
CA CYS A 450 -6.67 -13.34 21.26
C CYS A 450 -6.71 -14.87 21.22
N LEU A 451 -6.03 -15.47 20.25
CA LEU A 451 -5.88 -16.90 20.09
C LEU A 451 -4.41 -17.30 20.21
N ARG A 452 -4.10 -18.10 21.23
CA ARG A 452 -2.78 -18.71 21.38
C ARG A 452 -2.70 -19.98 20.54
N VAL A 453 -1.64 -20.11 19.76
CA VAL A 453 -1.36 -21.29 18.94
C VAL A 453 -0.02 -21.90 19.37
N TYR A 454 0.11 -23.22 19.23
CA TYR A 454 1.37 -23.91 19.49
C TYR A 454 2.38 -23.64 18.38
N GLY A 455 3.65 -23.55 18.78
CA GLY A 455 4.78 -23.35 17.88
C GLY A 455 5.98 -24.17 18.31
N ARG A 456 6.92 -24.35 17.38
CA ARG A 456 8.19 -25.04 17.59
C ARG A 456 9.28 -24.03 17.91
N LYS A 457 10.18 -24.35 18.84
CA LYS A 457 11.34 -23.51 19.13
C LYS A 457 12.28 -23.49 17.91
N VAL A 458 12.82 -22.32 17.61
CA VAL A 458 13.88 -22.14 16.62
C VAL A 458 15.19 -21.99 17.38
N GLU A 459 16.06 -22.98 17.25
CA GLU A 459 17.36 -23.01 17.92
C GLU A 459 18.44 -22.46 16.99
N GLY A 460 19.32 -21.63 17.53
CA GLY A 460 20.52 -21.13 16.87
C GLY A 460 21.62 -22.18 16.80
N GLN A 461 22.71 -21.86 16.11
CA GLN A 461 23.87 -22.76 15.96
C GLN A 461 24.54 -23.11 17.30
N SER A 462 24.35 -22.26 18.31
CA SER A 462 24.83 -22.38 19.70
C SER A 462 23.85 -23.10 20.63
N GLY A 463 22.67 -23.53 20.15
CA GLY A 463 21.60 -24.13 20.95
C GLY A 463 20.71 -23.11 21.69
N GLU A 464 20.93 -21.81 21.50
CA GLU A 464 20.06 -20.77 22.05
C GLU A 464 18.72 -20.68 21.32
N VAL A 465 17.62 -20.45 22.04
CA VAL A 465 16.29 -20.32 21.42
C VAL A 465 16.14 -18.89 20.88
N LEU A 466 16.31 -18.73 19.56
CA LEU A 466 16.21 -17.46 18.85
C LEU A 466 14.76 -16.97 18.68
N GLY A 467 13.79 -17.88 18.77
CA GLY A 467 12.38 -17.54 18.65
C GLY A 467 11.48 -18.76 18.50
N MET A 468 10.26 -18.51 18.07
CA MET A 468 9.23 -19.53 17.87
C MET A 468 8.78 -19.57 16.40
N ARG A 469 8.43 -20.75 15.89
CA ARG A 469 7.87 -20.95 14.56
C ARG A 469 6.46 -21.55 14.68
N TYR A 470 5.50 -21.00 13.96
CA TYR A 470 4.15 -21.56 13.90
C TYR A 470 4.17 -22.99 13.38
N ASP A 471 3.45 -23.88 14.05
CA ASP A 471 3.08 -25.15 13.47
C ASP A 471 1.99 -24.92 12.41
N SER A 472 2.20 -25.43 11.20
CA SER A 472 1.30 -25.18 10.07
C SER A 472 -0.11 -25.72 10.33
N THR A 473 -0.21 -26.91 10.93
CA THR A 473 -1.52 -27.54 11.19
C THR A 473 -2.31 -26.77 12.25
N ALA A 474 -1.63 -26.39 13.34
CA ALA A 474 -2.26 -25.63 14.42
C ALA A 474 -2.71 -24.23 13.95
N LEU A 475 -1.90 -23.56 13.12
CA LEU A 475 -2.25 -22.25 12.58
C LEU A 475 -3.40 -22.33 11.56
N THR A 476 -3.42 -23.34 10.69
CA THR A 476 -4.55 -23.59 9.77
C THR A 476 -5.85 -23.76 10.57
N GLN A 477 -5.85 -24.62 11.59
CA GLN A 477 -7.04 -24.85 12.43
C GLN A 477 -7.50 -23.58 13.16
N ALA A 478 -6.56 -22.77 13.65
CA ALA A 478 -6.89 -21.50 14.31
C ALA A 478 -7.54 -20.50 13.33
N LEU A 479 -7.00 -20.38 12.12
CA LEU A 479 -7.58 -19.53 11.07
C LEU A 479 -8.96 -20.04 10.65
N GLU A 480 -9.14 -21.34 10.48
CA GLU A 480 -10.44 -21.94 10.16
C GLU A 480 -11.47 -21.73 11.26
N MET A 481 -11.07 -21.84 12.54
CA MET A 481 -11.94 -21.53 13.68
C MET A 481 -12.43 -20.08 13.63
N VAL A 482 -11.52 -19.13 13.42
CA VAL A 482 -11.87 -17.70 13.36
C VAL A 482 -12.77 -17.40 12.16
N LEU A 483 -12.50 -18.01 11.00
CA LEU A 483 -13.26 -17.77 9.78
C LEU A 483 -14.59 -18.55 9.71
N GLY A 484 -14.88 -19.48 10.64
CA GLY A 484 -16.08 -20.35 10.63
C GLY A 484 -16.03 -21.47 9.57
N LYS A 485 -17.11 -22.23 9.35
CA LYS A 485 -17.16 -23.26 8.29
C LYS A 485 -17.65 -22.68 6.95
N LYS A 486 -17.61 -23.48 5.87
CA LYS A 486 -18.12 -23.11 4.54
C LYS A 486 -19.62 -22.80 4.64
N GLY A 487 -20.05 -21.58 4.31
CA GLY A 487 -21.46 -21.17 4.36
C GLY A 487 -21.92 -20.48 5.66
N ASP A 488 -21.09 -20.40 6.71
CA ASP A 488 -21.40 -19.64 7.95
C ASP A 488 -21.36 -18.11 7.75
N ALA A 489 -21.24 -17.64 6.51
CA ALA A 489 -21.51 -16.27 6.12
C ALA A 489 -23.03 -16.00 6.06
N MET A 490 -23.77 -16.39 7.11
CA MET A 490 -25.12 -15.93 7.43
C MET A 490 -25.47 -16.41 8.84
N VAL A 491 -26.07 -15.53 9.64
CA VAL A 491 -26.49 -15.70 11.05
C VAL A 491 -25.41 -15.34 12.09
N GLY A 492 -25.54 -14.12 12.64
CA GLY A 492 -24.75 -13.60 13.75
C GLY A 492 -25.05 -14.32 15.07
N ILE A 493 -24.36 -15.44 15.30
CA ILE A 493 -24.31 -16.07 16.62
C ILE A 493 -22.92 -15.86 17.20
N LYS A 494 -22.85 -15.14 18.33
CA LYS A 494 -21.67 -15.06 19.19
C LYS A 494 -21.27 -16.50 19.56
N SER A 495 -20.05 -16.89 19.19
CA SER A 495 -19.52 -18.22 19.49
C SER A 495 -19.54 -18.47 21.00
N ARG A 496 -20.31 -19.47 21.43
CA ARG A 496 -20.34 -19.94 22.82
C ARG A 496 -19.25 -21.00 22.98
N ARG A 497 -18.22 -20.65 23.77
CA ARG A 497 -17.38 -21.47 24.67
C ARG A 497 -16.64 -22.69 24.12
N ASN A 498 -15.36 -22.78 24.48
CA ASN A 498 -14.77 -23.99 25.06
C ASN A 498 -13.59 -23.61 25.97
N THR A 499 -13.84 -23.61 27.29
CA THR A 499 -12.81 -23.85 28.31
C THR A 499 -13.43 -24.83 29.29
N MET A 500 -12.91 -26.06 29.31
CA MET A 500 -13.19 -27.01 30.39
C MET A 500 -12.43 -26.55 31.63
N GLU A 501 -13.14 -26.14 32.68
CA GLU A 501 -12.65 -26.28 34.05
C GLU A 501 -13.79 -26.36 35.07
N SER A 502 -13.60 -27.28 36.01
CA SER A 502 -14.42 -27.85 37.09
C SER A 502 -15.73 -27.17 37.53
N MET A 503 -16.81 -27.96 37.53
CA MET A 503 -18.03 -27.70 38.33
C MET A 503 -17.78 -27.97 39.82
N ALA A 504 -18.09 -26.97 40.67
CA ALA A 504 -18.51 -27.19 42.04
C ALA A 504 -19.62 -26.19 42.41
N GLY A 505 -20.85 -26.69 42.47
CA GLY A 505 -21.94 -26.26 43.34
C GLY A 505 -22.44 -24.81 43.28
N ARG A 506 -23.63 -24.59 42.67
CA ARG A 506 -24.72 -23.86 43.35
C ARG A 506 -26.08 -24.09 42.69
N LYS A 507 -27.08 -24.17 43.57
CA LYS A 507 -28.42 -24.74 43.41
C LYS A 507 -29.35 -23.92 42.50
N LYS A 508 -30.24 -24.64 41.81
CA LYS A 508 -31.39 -24.14 41.06
C LYS A 508 -32.36 -23.35 41.96
N ALA A 509 -32.93 -22.28 41.40
CA ALA A 509 -34.24 -21.77 41.80
C ALA A 509 -35.13 -21.76 40.54
N VAL A 510 -36.21 -22.55 40.60
CA VAL A 510 -37.27 -22.66 39.61
C VAL A 510 -38.40 -21.76 40.07
N TRP A 511 -38.94 -20.92 39.19
CA TRP A 511 -40.26 -20.33 39.35
C TRP A 511 -41.10 -20.67 38.11
N TYR A 512 -42.17 -21.41 38.39
CA TYR A 512 -43.38 -21.70 37.59
C TYR A 512 -44.35 -20.53 37.88
N ILE A 513 -45.30 -20.02 37.08
CA ILE A 513 -46.48 -20.54 36.35
C ILE A 513 -47.12 -19.31 35.59
N PRO A 514 -48.36 -19.35 35.00
CA PRO A 514 -48.92 -20.02 33.82
C PRO A 514 -49.37 -19.05 32.70
N GLY A 515 -49.83 -19.58 31.56
CA GLY A 515 -50.27 -18.82 30.38
C GLY A 515 -51.75 -18.39 30.34
N VAL A 516 -52.14 -17.79 29.21
CA VAL A 516 -53.52 -17.60 28.74
C VAL A 516 -53.56 -17.67 27.20
N SER A 517 -54.68 -18.18 26.71
CA SER A 517 -55.08 -18.70 25.40
C SER A 517 -55.52 -17.67 24.33
N ASN A 518 -55.56 -18.18 23.10
CA ASN A 518 -56.18 -17.69 21.85
C ASN A 518 -57.50 -16.92 21.99
N VAL A 519 -57.70 -15.88 21.14
CA VAL A 519 -58.97 -15.54 20.47
C VAL A 519 -58.68 -14.94 19.07
N SER A 520 -59.62 -15.21 18.17
CA SER A 520 -59.74 -15.13 16.72
C SER A 520 -60.09 -13.76 16.08
N ASP A 521 -59.69 -13.64 14.80
CA ASP A 521 -60.38 -13.15 13.58
C ASP A 521 -61.17 -11.81 13.46
N HIS A 522 -60.74 -11.08 12.42
CA HIS A 522 -61.46 -10.20 11.46
C HIS A 522 -61.86 -8.77 11.87
N PRO A 523 -62.17 -7.88 10.90
CA PRO A 523 -61.28 -7.29 9.90
C PRO A 523 -61.31 -5.76 10.00
N THR A 524 -60.31 -5.02 9.50
CA THR A 524 -60.46 -3.55 9.38
C THR A 524 -59.91 -3.02 8.07
N THR A 525 -60.83 -2.33 7.42
CA THR A 525 -60.85 -1.63 6.15
C THR A 525 -59.74 -0.59 5.95
N ALA A 526 -59.39 -0.44 4.68
CA ALA A 526 -58.51 0.53 4.09
C ALA A 526 -58.81 1.99 4.46
N ILE A 527 -57.75 2.75 4.77
CA ILE A 527 -57.64 4.17 4.41
C ILE A 527 -56.18 4.42 3.98
N SER A 528 -55.91 4.23 2.69
CA SER A 528 -54.71 4.74 2.02
C SER A 528 -54.89 6.24 1.80
N LYS A 529 -54.17 7.07 2.56
CA LYS A 529 -54.04 8.50 2.25
C LYS A 529 -53.15 8.67 1.02
N SER A 530 -53.78 8.82 -0.12
CA SER A 530 -53.21 9.41 -1.32
C SER A 530 -52.91 10.89 -1.04
N ASN A 531 -51.63 11.26 -1.03
CA ASN A 531 -51.21 12.66 -1.10
C ASN A 531 -50.73 12.93 -2.54
N PRO A 532 -51.12 14.06 -3.15
CA PRO A 532 -51.08 14.25 -4.59
C PRO A 532 -49.67 14.52 -5.12
N GLN A 533 -49.44 14.01 -6.32
CA GLN A 533 -48.29 14.31 -7.16
C GLN A 533 -48.23 15.82 -7.41
N HIS A 534 -47.23 16.50 -6.84
CA HIS A 534 -46.76 17.78 -7.38
C HIS A 534 -45.83 17.47 -8.56
N SER A 535 -46.40 17.48 -9.76
CA SER A 535 -45.64 17.60 -11.00
C SER A 535 -45.04 19.00 -11.06
N ASN A 536 -43.79 19.18 -10.61
CA ASN A 536 -42.98 20.30 -11.06
C ASN A 536 -42.58 19.99 -12.51
N HIS A 537 -43.49 20.31 -13.43
CA HIS A 537 -43.09 20.63 -14.79
C HIS A 537 -42.15 21.83 -14.70
N ASP A 538 -40.84 21.57 -14.81
CA ASP A 538 -39.90 22.55 -15.34
C ASP A 538 -40.45 23.01 -16.69
N LYS A 539 -41.16 24.15 -16.69
CA LYS A 539 -41.41 24.88 -17.92
C LYS A 539 -40.03 25.36 -18.38
N MET A 540 -39.46 24.66 -19.35
CA MET A 540 -38.33 25.16 -20.13
C MET A 540 -38.63 26.62 -20.49
N VAL A 541 -37.80 27.53 -19.96
CA VAL A 541 -37.88 28.95 -20.32
C VAL A 541 -37.56 29.01 -21.80
N ASN A 542 -38.56 29.41 -22.59
CA ASN A 542 -38.43 29.48 -24.04
C ASN A 542 -37.32 30.50 -24.33
N GLU A 543 -36.20 30.08 -24.93
CA GLU A 543 -35.03 30.93 -25.21
C GLU A 543 -35.42 32.18 -26.02
N ALA A 544 -36.41 32.01 -26.92
CA ALA A 544 -37.04 33.10 -27.67
C ALA A 544 -37.77 34.13 -26.79
N ALA A 545 -38.34 33.72 -25.65
CA ALA A 545 -39.01 34.65 -24.72
C ALA A 545 -37.98 35.52 -23.99
N ILE A 546 -36.81 34.97 -23.63
CA ILE A 546 -35.73 35.73 -23.00
C ILE A 546 -35.18 36.79 -23.96
N GLU A 547 -34.92 36.44 -25.22
CA GLU A 547 -34.42 37.41 -26.21
C GLU A 547 -35.39 38.55 -26.46
N GLN A 548 -36.69 38.28 -26.55
CA GLN A 548 -37.71 39.32 -26.65
C GLN A 548 -37.76 40.21 -25.40
N THR A 549 -37.60 39.59 -24.22
CA THR A 549 -37.59 40.31 -22.93
C THR A 549 -36.40 41.26 -22.84
N ILE A 550 -35.22 40.87 -23.34
CA ILE A 550 -34.01 41.71 -23.36
C ILE A 550 -34.19 42.88 -24.34
N LYS A 551 -34.71 42.65 -25.55
CA LYS A 551 -34.97 43.72 -26.53
C LYS A 551 -35.97 44.78 -26.03
N ASP A 552 -37.00 44.36 -25.29
CA ASP A 552 -37.96 45.28 -24.68
C ASP A 552 -37.40 46.03 -23.46
N LEU A 553 -36.33 45.54 -22.85
CA LEU A 553 -35.58 46.24 -21.80
C LEU A 553 -34.58 47.25 -22.39
N GLU A 554 -33.96 46.93 -23.52
CA GLU A 554 -33.04 47.82 -24.25
C GLU A 554 -33.76 49.04 -24.84
N SER A 555 -35.04 48.93 -25.17
CA SER A 555 -35.85 50.01 -25.75
C SER A 555 -36.39 51.02 -24.72
N GLN A 556 -36.21 50.76 -23.41
CA GLN A 556 -36.71 51.62 -22.34
C GLN A 556 -35.68 52.70 -21.96
N GLU A 557 -36.11 53.97 -21.91
CA GLU A 557 -35.26 55.09 -21.43
C GLU A 557 -34.82 54.92 -19.97
N ALA A 558 -35.62 54.23 -19.14
CA ALA A 558 -35.28 53.84 -17.79
C ALA A 558 -35.63 52.36 -17.56
N GLN A 559 -34.62 51.52 -17.29
CA GLN A 559 -34.76 50.06 -17.24
C GLN A 559 -35.58 49.61 -16.03
N ASN A 560 -36.77 49.05 -16.27
CA ASN A 560 -37.64 48.51 -15.23
C ASN A 560 -37.72 46.98 -15.29
N TYR A 561 -36.76 46.31 -14.63
CA TYR A 561 -36.65 44.85 -14.65
C TYR A 561 -37.90 44.13 -14.14
N ARG A 562 -38.55 44.67 -13.09
CA ARG A 562 -39.70 44.06 -12.45
C ARG A 562 -40.94 44.04 -13.35
N TYR A 563 -41.22 45.17 -14.00
CA TYR A 563 -42.33 45.27 -14.94
C TYR A 563 -42.10 44.37 -16.17
N THR A 564 -40.90 44.41 -16.75
CA THR A 564 -40.57 43.64 -17.95
C THR A 564 -40.53 42.13 -17.67
N ALA A 565 -40.03 41.71 -16.50
CA ALA A 565 -40.06 40.31 -16.07
C ALA A 565 -41.50 39.76 -15.93
N LEU A 566 -42.40 40.55 -15.33
CA LEU A 566 -43.83 40.20 -15.21
C LEU A 566 -44.53 40.12 -16.57
N LYS A 567 -44.23 41.03 -17.49
CA LYS A 567 -44.83 41.09 -18.83
C LYS A 567 -44.56 39.82 -19.66
N TYR A 568 -43.35 39.25 -19.56
CA TYR A 568 -42.94 38.08 -20.34
C TYR A 568 -42.86 36.78 -19.53
N GLY A 569 -43.23 36.80 -18.25
CA GLY A 569 -43.22 35.61 -17.39
C GLY A 569 -41.82 35.05 -17.12
N VAL A 570 -40.81 35.92 -17.05
CA VAL A 570 -39.40 35.57 -16.76
C VAL A 570 -39.06 35.97 -15.33
N ASN A 571 -38.12 35.27 -14.68
CA ASN A 571 -37.67 35.65 -13.35
C ASN A 571 -36.84 36.96 -13.39
N GLU A 572 -37.24 37.95 -12.59
CA GLU A 572 -36.60 39.27 -12.51
C GLU A 572 -35.09 39.19 -12.24
N THR A 573 -34.66 38.29 -11.36
CA THR A 573 -33.23 38.13 -11.02
C THR A 573 -32.43 37.55 -12.19
N THR A 574 -33.00 36.60 -12.94
CA THR A 574 -32.38 36.03 -14.13
C THR A 574 -32.26 37.07 -15.25
N LEU A 575 -33.31 37.87 -15.45
CA LEU A 575 -33.35 38.93 -16.46
C LEU A 575 -32.33 40.04 -16.17
N ALA A 576 -32.23 40.47 -14.91
CA ALA A 576 -31.25 41.48 -14.49
C ALA A 576 -29.80 40.98 -14.64
N GLN A 577 -29.55 39.69 -14.43
CA GLN A 577 -28.22 39.08 -14.59
C GLN A 577 -27.83 38.89 -16.06
N GLN A 578 -28.78 38.50 -16.91
CA GLN A 578 -28.56 38.37 -18.36
C GLN A 578 -28.35 39.73 -19.04
N PHE A 579 -29.14 40.74 -18.70
CA PHE A 579 -29.00 42.09 -19.27
C PHE A 579 -27.66 42.75 -18.89
N LYS A 580 -27.11 42.44 -17.71
CA LYS A 580 -25.80 42.95 -17.27
C LYS A 580 -24.61 42.14 -17.76
N SER A 581 -24.83 41.17 -18.67
CA SER A 581 -23.78 40.34 -19.29
C SER A 581 -22.84 39.64 -18.30
N LEU A 582 -23.37 39.19 -17.15
CA LEU A 582 -22.58 38.57 -16.06
C LEU A 582 -22.66 37.04 -16.01
N GLN A 583 -23.17 36.38 -17.05
CA GLN A 583 -23.05 34.93 -17.21
C GLN A 583 -22.59 34.55 -18.62
N VAL A 584 -21.59 33.68 -18.66
CA VAL A 584 -20.92 33.14 -19.84
C VAL A 584 -21.58 31.81 -20.21
N SER A 585 -21.52 31.42 -21.50
CA SER A 585 -22.13 30.17 -21.97
C SER A 585 -21.68 28.95 -21.16
N ARG A 586 -22.55 27.95 -21.02
CA ARG A 586 -22.27 26.72 -20.24
C ARG A 586 -21.05 25.94 -20.79
N SER A 587 -20.71 26.15 -22.06
CA SER A 587 -19.50 25.64 -22.72
C SER A 587 -18.21 26.38 -22.33
N GLU A 588 -18.30 27.66 -21.95
CA GLU A 588 -17.15 28.52 -21.64
C GLU A 588 -16.89 28.65 -20.12
N ALA A 589 -17.89 28.31 -19.30
CA ALA A 589 -17.75 28.27 -17.84
C ALA A 589 -16.57 27.41 -17.33
N PRO A 590 -16.25 26.22 -17.91
CA PRO A 590 -15.08 25.45 -17.47
C PRO A 590 -13.75 26.17 -17.73
N PHE A 591 -13.64 26.91 -18.84
CA PHE A 591 -12.39 27.58 -19.23
C PHE A 591 -12.04 28.75 -18.29
N LEU A 592 -13.04 29.53 -17.87
CA LEU A 592 -12.85 30.68 -16.99
C LEU A 592 -12.67 30.30 -15.52
N TYR A 593 -13.38 29.28 -15.04
CA TYR A 593 -13.34 28.91 -13.61
C TYR A 593 -12.29 27.84 -13.26
N HIS A 594 -11.70 27.14 -14.24
CA HIS A 594 -10.59 26.21 -14.01
C HIS A 594 -9.23 26.73 -14.45
N LYS A 595 -9.11 28.03 -14.75
CA LYS A 595 -7.84 28.63 -15.11
C LYS A 595 -6.91 28.71 -13.89
N LEU A 596 -5.86 27.88 -13.88
CA LEU A 596 -4.84 27.86 -12.82
C LEU A 596 -3.69 28.85 -13.06
N LEU A 597 -3.60 29.42 -14.26
CA LEU A 597 -2.56 30.35 -14.69
C LEU A 597 -3.19 31.65 -15.18
N THR A 598 -2.52 32.78 -14.96
CA THR A 598 -2.93 34.04 -15.57
C THR A 598 -2.65 34.03 -17.08
N ASP A 599 -3.32 34.90 -17.85
CA ASP A 599 -3.07 35.03 -19.29
C ASP A 599 -1.60 35.35 -19.63
N SER A 600 -0.91 36.07 -18.74
CA SER A 600 0.51 36.37 -18.92
C SER A 600 1.39 35.15 -18.67
N GLN A 601 1.08 34.33 -17.66
CA GLN A 601 1.79 33.09 -17.36
C GLN A 601 1.59 32.05 -18.46
N GLU A 602 0.38 31.94 -19.00
CA GLU A 602 0.05 31.05 -20.11
C GLU A 602 0.84 31.43 -21.37
N ARG A 603 0.86 32.73 -21.73
CA ARG A 603 1.68 33.22 -22.86
C ARG A 603 3.17 32.97 -22.66
N PHE A 604 3.68 33.13 -21.44
CA PHE A 604 5.07 32.83 -21.13
C PHE A 604 5.39 31.34 -21.26
N LEU A 605 4.51 30.47 -20.76
CA LEU A 605 4.67 29.02 -20.85
C LEU A 605 4.65 28.53 -22.30
N LEU A 606 3.72 29.05 -23.12
CA LEU A 606 3.65 28.76 -24.54
C LEU A 606 4.90 29.25 -25.29
N GLY A 607 5.41 30.43 -24.94
CA GLY A 607 6.67 30.94 -25.47
C GLY A 607 7.86 30.04 -25.13
N TYR A 608 7.91 29.55 -23.90
CA TYR A 608 8.96 28.63 -23.44
C TYR A 608 8.90 27.26 -24.13
N ILE A 609 7.70 26.69 -24.29
CA ILE A 609 7.47 25.43 -25.02
C ILE A 609 7.90 25.56 -26.48
N ASN A 610 7.54 26.65 -27.14
CA ASN A 610 7.95 26.91 -28.53
C ASN A 610 9.47 27.05 -28.67
N ASN A 611 10.13 27.71 -27.72
CA ASN A 611 11.59 27.85 -27.71
C ASN A 611 12.31 26.49 -27.53
N LEU A 612 11.79 25.61 -26.67
CA LEU A 612 12.30 24.25 -26.50
C LEU A 612 12.10 23.39 -27.74
N THR A 613 10.96 23.54 -28.41
CA THR A 613 10.64 22.82 -29.65
C THR A 613 11.58 23.23 -30.78
N VAL A 614 11.87 24.54 -30.92
CA VAL A 614 12.85 25.06 -31.90
C VAL A 614 14.27 24.56 -31.62
N LYS A 615 14.60 24.27 -30.34
CA LYS A 615 15.89 23.69 -29.94
C LYS A 615 15.95 22.16 -30.03
N GLY A 616 14.96 21.52 -30.65
CA GLY A 616 14.95 20.07 -30.90
C GLY A 616 14.47 19.20 -29.75
N PHE A 617 13.88 19.78 -28.69
CA PHE A 617 13.27 19.04 -27.59
C PHE A 617 11.75 19.01 -27.76
N PRO A 618 11.13 17.89 -28.19
CA PRO A 618 9.69 17.83 -28.35
C PRO A 618 8.98 17.88 -26.98
N PRO A 619 7.86 18.62 -26.84
CA PRO A 619 7.10 18.64 -25.60
C PRO A 619 6.46 17.26 -25.35
N THR A 620 6.74 16.65 -24.21
CA THR A 620 6.08 15.42 -23.77
C THR A 620 4.59 15.64 -23.54
N PRO A 621 3.70 14.67 -23.84
CA PRO A 621 2.23 14.80 -23.81
C PRO A 621 1.61 14.95 -22.41
N ARG A 622 2.39 15.34 -21.40
CA ARG A 622 1.94 15.62 -20.02
C ARG A 622 1.91 17.10 -19.66
N ILE A 623 2.18 17.99 -20.64
CA ILE A 623 2.24 19.45 -20.43
C ILE A 623 1.00 20.18 -21.00
N LEU A 624 0.10 19.49 -21.73
CA LEU A 624 -1.17 20.06 -22.20
C LEU A 624 -2.34 19.64 -21.31
#